data_AF-A0A357G026-F1
#
_entry.id   AF-A0A357G026-F1
#
_cell.length_a   1.000
_cell.length_b   1.000
_cell.length_c   1.000
_cell.angle_alpha   90.00
_cell.angle_beta   90.00
_cell.angle_gamma   90.00
#
_symmetry.space_group_name_H-M   'P 1'
#
loop_
_entity.id
_entity.type
_entity.pdbx_description
1 polymer ?
#
loop_
_entity_poly.entity_id
_entity_poly.type
_entity_poly.pdbx_seq_one_letter_code
_entity_poly.pdbx_strand_id
1 'polypeptide(L)'
;MINKKTLNTLIASAVALTIAGASTSAMAEDAVANEKCYGVVKAGANDCANASKSHACAGQATADSDGGEFISLPAGLCDRLAGGSTAAAEAAPADAAAAPADAEGAADAAHEGEAHGDAH
;
A
#
# COMPACT_ATOMS: atom_id res chain seq x y z
N MET A 1 45.62 42.34 -7.45
CA MET A 1 44.20 42.02 -7.14
C MET A 1 43.86 40.74 -7.88
N ILE A 2 43.76 39.61 -7.17
CA ILE A 2 43.52 38.27 -7.77
C ILE A 2 42.01 38.05 -7.84
N ASN A 3 41.46 37.95 -9.05
CA ASN A 3 40.03 37.77 -9.29
C ASN A 3 39.59 36.34 -8.95
N LYS A 4 38.77 36.22 -7.89
CA LYS A 4 38.17 35.00 -7.33
C LYS A 4 37.18 34.25 -8.25
N LYS A 5 37.12 34.56 -9.55
CA LYS A 5 36.08 34.04 -10.46
C LYS A 5 36.55 32.90 -11.37
N THR A 6 37.81 32.50 -11.26
CA THR A 6 38.41 31.43 -12.09
C THR A 6 38.88 30.26 -11.24
N LEU A 7 38.15 29.95 -10.16
CA LEU A 7 38.47 28.90 -9.18
C LEU A 7 37.32 27.91 -8.96
N ASN A 8 36.47 27.74 -9.98
CA ASN A 8 35.48 26.66 -10.04
C ASN A 8 35.73 25.83 -11.31
N THR A 9 37.01 25.58 -11.59
CA THR A 9 37.48 24.62 -12.57
C THR A 9 37.31 23.21 -11.97
N LEU A 10 36.41 22.43 -12.59
CA LEU A 10 36.47 20.98 -12.75
C LEU A 10 36.71 20.14 -11.48
N ILE A 11 35.61 19.60 -10.92
CA ILE A 11 35.61 18.18 -10.56
C ILE A 11 34.35 17.56 -11.17
N ALA A 12 34.54 17.02 -12.37
CA ALA A 12 33.66 16.02 -12.94
C ALA A 12 33.83 14.74 -12.10
N SER A 13 32.87 14.44 -11.24
CA SER A 13 32.69 13.10 -10.69
C SER A 13 31.27 12.65 -11.00
N ALA A 14 31.06 12.24 -12.25
CA ALA A 14 29.92 11.45 -12.66
C ALA A 14 30.02 10.09 -11.97
N VAL A 15 29.37 9.93 -10.82
CA VAL A 15 29.11 8.61 -10.25
C VAL A 15 27.80 8.12 -10.87
N ALA A 16 27.93 7.47 -12.02
CA ALA A 16 26.88 6.63 -12.57
C ALA A 16 26.77 5.37 -11.70
N LEU A 17 25.90 5.39 -10.70
CA LEU A 17 25.47 4.16 -10.01
C LEU A 17 24.51 3.41 -10.95
N THR A 18 25.08 2.62 -11.85
CA THR A 18 24.34 1.58 -12.56
C THR A 18 24.00 0.47 -11.57
N ILE A 19 22.83 0.54 -10.94
CA ILE A 19 22.27 -0.63 -10.25
C ILE A 19 21.82 -1.60 -11.34
N ALA A 20 22.73 -2.48 -11.74
CA ALA A 20 22.39 -3.71 -12.45
C ALA A 20 21.68 -4.64 -11.45
N GLY A 21 20.41 -4.36 -11.19
CA GLY A 21 19.51 -5.28 -10.51
C GLY A 21 19.15 -6.39 -11.48
N ALA A 22 19.96 -7.44 -11.52
CA ALA A 22 19.56 -8.71 -12.13
C ALA A 22 18.48 -9.35 -11.25
N SER A 23 17.24 -8.95 -11.43
CA SER A 23 16.09 -9.69 -10.91
C SER A 23 15.88 -10.92 -11.78
N THR A 24 16.68 -11.97 -11.58
CA THR A 24 16.41 -13.28 -12.14
C THR A 24 15.50 -14.06 -11.19
N SER A 25 14.21 -14.05 -11.48
CA SER A 25 13.30 -15.19 -11.28
C SER A 25 11.93 -14.84 -11.87
N ALA A 26 11.86 -14.77 -13.20
CA ALA A 26 10.62 -15.15 -13.86
C ALA A 26 10.52 -16.68 -13.73
N MET A 27 10.06 -17.15 -12.57
CA MET A 27 9.45 -18.47 -12.48
C MET A 27 8.22 -18.39 -13.37
N ALA A 28 8.32 -18.94 -14.58
CA ALA A 28 7.17 -19.32 -15.37
C ALA A 28 6.51 -20.51 -14.65
N GLU A 29 5.91 -20.22 -13.48
CA GLU A 29 4.80 -21.03 -12.98
C GLU A 29 3.69 -20.88 -14.03
N ASP A 30 3.01 -21.97 -14.36
CA ASP A 30 1.78 -22.01 -15.16
C ASP A 30 1.07 -20.64 -15.18
N ALA A 31 0.90 -20.01 -16.34
CA ALA A 31 0.47 -18.60 -16.42
C ALA A 31 -0.98 -18.45 -15.92
N VAL A 32 -1.16 -18.52 -14.60
CA VAL A 32 -2.41 -18.27 -13.93
C VAL A 32 -2.66 -16.79 -14.15
N ALA A 33 -3.68 -16.49 -14.96
CA ALA A 33 -4.11 -15.13 -15.14
C ALA A 33 -4.35 -14.51 -13.76
N ASN A 34 -3.79 -13.33 -13.51
CA ASN A 34 -4.08 -12.61 -12.28
C ASN A 34 -5.37 -11.81 -12.47
N GLU A 35 -6.18 -11.72 -11.43
CA GLU A 35 -7.39 -10.91 -11.35
C GLU A 35 -7.22 -9.81 -10.31
N LYS A 36 -7.89 -8.68 -10.54
CA LYS A 36 -7.98 -7.62 -9.54
C LYS A 36 -9.08 -7.96 -8.56
N CYS A 37 -8.76 -7.98 -7.28
CA CYS A 37 -9.73 -8.24 -6.21
C CYS A 37 -9.92 -7.00 -5.35
N TYR A 38 -11.15 -6.47 -5.38
CA TYR A 38 -11.61 -5.29 -4.67
C TYR A 38 -12.35 -5.69 -3.39
N GLY A 39 -12.53 -4.76 -2.46
CA GLY A 39 -13.33 -4.96 -1.23
C GLY A 39 -12.64 -5.74 -0.10
N VAL A 40 -11.46 -6.30 -0.37
CA VAL A 40 -10.64 -7.06 0.61
C VAL A 40 -9.35 -6.33 1.01
N VAL A 41 -9.11 -5.17 0.42
CA VAL A 41 -7.86 -4.41 0.59
C VAL A 41 -7.85 -3.68 1.92
N LYS A 42 -6.81 -3.86 2.73
CA LYS A 42 -6.61 -3.07 3.96
C LYS A 42 -6.00 -1.71 3.63
N ALA A 43 -6.21 -0.71 4.48
CA ALA A 43 -5.55 0.59 4.38
C ALA A 43 -4.02 0.40 4.26
N GLY A 44 -3.42 1.07 3.28
CA GLY A 44 -1.99 0.95 2.98
C GLY A 44 -1.55 -0.38 2.36
N ALA A 45 -2.48 -1.24 1.93
CA ALA A 45 -2.15 -2.57 1.38
C ALA A 45 -2.67 -2.80 -0.06
N ASN A 46 -3.03 -1.76 -0.80
CA ASN A 46 -3.39 -1.89 -2.22
C ASN A 46 -2.15 -2.11 -3.11
N ASP A 47 -2.38 -2.76 -4.24
CA ASP A 47 -1.44 -2.80 -5.35
C ASP A 47 -1.45 -1.49 -6.16
N CYS A 48 -0.47 -1.35 -7.06
CA CYS A 48 -0.35 -0.17 -7.92
C CYS A 48 -1.60 0.05 -8.78
N ALA A 49 -1.97 1.32 -8.94
CA ALA A 49 -3.20 1.83 -9.56
C ALA A 49 -4.47 1.56 -8.74
N ASN A 50 -5.47 2.41 -8.93
CA ASN A 50 -6.82 2.19 -8.42
C ASN A 50 -7.87 2.41 -9.52
N ALA A 51 -9.12 2.03 -9.25
CA ALA A 51 -10.21 2.12 -10.23
C ALA A 51 -10.44 3.57 -10.72
N SER A 52 -10.34 4.53 -9.82
CA SER A 52 -10.58 5.95 -10.08
C SER A 52 -9.39 6.70 -10.70
N LYS A 53 -8.21 6.06 -10.81
CA LYS A 53 -6.94 6.66 -11.23
C LYS A 53 -6.51 7.88 -10.39
N SER A 54 -7.01 7.99 -9.16
CA SER A 54 -6.66 9.11 -8.27
C SER A 54 -5.24 8.98 -7.73
N HIS A 55 -4.71 7.76 -7.68
CA HIS A 55 -3.33 7.49 -7.30
C HIS A 55 -2.85 6.19 -7.98
N ALA A 56 -1.52 5.98 -8.03
CA ALA A 56 -0.91 4.94 -8.85
C ALA A 56 0.08 4.02 -8.11
N CYS A 57 0.58 4.42 -6.94
CA CYS A 57 1.51 3.62 -6.17
C CYS A 57 0.76 2.69 -5.20
N ALA A 58 1.35 1.52 -4.95
CA ALA A 58 0.93 0.62 -3.88
C ALA A 58 0.98 1.32 -2.51
N GLY A 59 0.14 0.85 -1.60
CA GLY A 59 0.09 1.33 -0.22
C GLY A 59 -0.50 2.73 0.00
N GLN A 60 -1.36 3.18 -0.91
CA GLN A 60 -2.05 4.47 -0.86
C GLN A 60 -3.55 4.36 -0.55
N ALA A 61 -4.09 3.15 -0.37
CA ALA A 61 -5.43 2.93 0.15
C ALA A 61 -5.60 3.62 1.49
N THR A 62 -6.58 4.51 1.60
CA THR A 62 -6.82 5.30 2.82
C THR A 62 -7.77 4.62 3.81
N ALA A 63 -8.53 3.62 3.36
CA ALA A 63 -9.53 2.92 4.14
C ALA A 63 -9.49 1.41 3.88
N ASP A 64 -9.96 0.65 4.87
CA ASP A 64 -10.18 -0.78 4.73
C ASP A 64 -11.38 -1.05 3.82
N SER A 65 -11.26 -2.10 3.00
CA SER A 65 -12.30 -2.57 2.06
C SER A 65 -12.79 -1.51 1.07
N ASP A 66 -11.93 -0.53 0.71
CA ASP A 66 -12.25 0.44 -0.33
C ASP A 66 -12.53 -0.28 -1.66
N GLY A 67 -13.70 0.01 -2.25
CA GLY A 67 -14.16 -0.65 -3.47
C GLY A 67 -13.44 -0.23 -4.75
N GLY A 68 -12.67 0.86 -4.71
CA GLY A 68 -11.80 1.33 -5.78
C GLY A 68 -10.35 0.83 -5.67
N GLU A 69 -9.95 0.31 -4.52
CA GLU A 69 -8.64 -0.27 -4.26
C GLU A 69 -8.64 -1.78 -4.51
N PHE A 70 -7.55 -2.31 -5.09
CA PHE A 70 -7.43 -3.75 -5.35
C PHE A 70 -6.09 -4.33 -4.91
N ILE A 71 -6.12 -5.64 -4.70
CA ILE A 71 -4.93 -6.50 -4.71
C ILE A 71 -5.02 -7.46 -5.90
N SER A 72 -3.87 -7.80 -6.48
CA SER A 72 -3.74 -8.71 -7.61
C SER A 72 -3.56 -10.13 -7.09
N LEU A 73 -4.52 -11.00 -7.40
CA LEU A 73 -4.54 -12.39 -6.95
C LEU A 73 -4.59 -13.33 -8.16
N PRO A 74 -4.19 -14.61 -8.00
CA PRO A 74 -4.46 -15.62 -9.02
C PRO A 74 -5.96 -15.74 -9.31
N ALA A 75 -6.34 -15.91 -10.58
CA ALA A 75 -7.74 -16.00 -10.99
C ALA A 75 -8.54 -17.04 -10.21
N GLY A 76 -9.78 -16.68 -9.87
CA GLY A 76 -10.71 -17.50 -9.10
C GLY A 76 -10.43 -17.51 -7.59
N LEU A 77 -9.47 -16.74 -7.07
CA LEU A 77 -9.26 -16.59 -5.63
C LEU A 77 -10.15 -15.51 -5.03
N CYS A 78 -10.44 -14.44 -5.77
CA CYS A 78 -11.20 -13.31 -5.24
C CYS A 78 -12.58 -13.71 -4.74
N ASP A 79 -13.29 -14.55 -5.50
CA ASP A 79 -14.63 -15.05 -5.13
C ASP A 79 -14.64 -15.97 -3.90
N ARG A 80 -13.46 -16.44 -3.47
CA ARG A 80 -13.29 -17.26 -2.26
C ARG A 80 -13.01 -16.42 -1.02
N LEU A 81 -12.75 -15.12 -1.19
CA LEU A 81 -12.54 -14.19 -0.10
C LEU A 81 -13.86 -13.53 0.30
N ALA A 82 -14.11 -13.44 1.61
CA ALA A 82 -15.30 -12.76 2.11
C ALA A 82 -15.25 -11.28 1.72
N GLY A 83 -16.29 -10.81 1.01
CA GLY A 83 -16.35 -9.42 0.51
C GLY A 83 -15.52 -9.15 -0.74
N GLY A 84 -14.88 -10.16 -1.33
CA GLY A 84 -14.14 -10.04 -2.58
C GLY A 84 -15.04 -9.78 -3.79
N SER A 85 -14.58 -8.91 -4.68
CA SER A 85 -15.23 -8.65 -5.97
C SER A 85 -14.18 -8.41 -7.05
N THR A 86 -14.39 -8.97 -8.24
CA THR A 86 -13.56 -8.68 -9.42
C THR A 86 -13.99 -7.40 -10.14
N ALA A 87 -15.13 -6.82 -9.75
CA ALA A 87 -15.60 -5.52 -10.19
C ALA A 87 -15.28 -4.46 -9.14
N ALA A 88 -14.64 -3.37 -9.58
CA ALA A 88 -14.51 -2.18 -8.75
C ALA A 88 -15.90 -1.62 -8.45
N ALA A 89 -16.16 -1.29 -7.18
CA ALA A 89 -17.29 -0.43 -6.87
C ALA A 89 -16.88 1.01 -7.17
N GLU A 90 -17.81 1.81 -7.67
CA GLU A 90 -17.64 3.27 -7.70
C GLU A 90 -17.26 3.70 -6.27
N ALA A 91 -16.05 4.25 -6.11
CA ALA A 91 -15.41 4.41 -4.80
C ALA A 91 -16.39 5.03 -3.79
N ALA A 92 -16.87 4.20 -2.85
CA ALA A 92 -17.71 4.67 -1.77
C ALA A 92 -16.86 5.60 -0.88
N PRO A 93 -17.41 6.73 -0.42
CA PRO A 93 -16.66 7.64 0.45
C PRO A 93 -16.19 6.90 1.71
N ALA A 94 -15.00 7.24 2.17
CA ALA A 94 -14.18 6.62 3.23
C ALA A 94 -14.85 6.37 4.60
N ASP A 95 -16.14 6.69 4.77
CA ASP A 95 -16.91 6.58 6.01
C ASP A 95 -17.70 5.26 6.13
N ALA A 96 -17.61 4.35 5.16
CA ALA A 96 -18.26 3.03 5.24
C ALA A 96 -17.38 1.93 5.86
N ALA A 97 -16.20 2.28 6.38
CA ALA A 97 -15.28 1.31 6.99
C ALA A 97 -15.90 0.62 8.22
N ALA A 98 -16.22 -0.67 8.03
CA ALA A 98 -15.76 -1.80 8.85
C ALA A 98 -16.88 -2.82 9.10
N ALA A 99 -16.93 -3.87 8.28
CA ALA A 99 -17.20 -5.20 8.82
C ALA A 99 -15.85 -5.75 9.31
N PRO A 100 -15.69 -6.08 10.61
CA PRO A 100 -14.41 -6.53 11.13
C PRO A 100 -14.05 -7.90 10.56
N ALA A 101 -12.94 -7.97 9.83
CA ALA A 101 -12.25 -9.22 9.50
C ALA A 101 -11.14 -9.55 10.53
N ASP A 102 -11.02 -8.78 11.61
CA ASP A 102 -10.09 -9.05 12.71
C ASP A 102 -10.67 -10.11 13.67
N ALA A 103 -10.65 -11.36 13.23
CA ALA A 103 -10.72 -12.51 14.12
C ALA A 103 -9.43 -13.29 14.00
N GLU A 104 -8.34 -12.76 14.58
CA GLU A 104 -7.19 -13.49 15.14
C GLU A 104 -6.16 -12.49 15.69
N GLY A 105 -6.28 -12.11 16.99
CA GLY A 105 -5.19 -11.45 17.72
C GLY A 105 -5.51 -10.28 18.65
N ALA A 106 -6.72 -10.17 19.23
CA ALA A 106 -6.98 -9.23 20.33
C ALA A 106 -7.01 -9.96 21.68
N ALA A 107 -5.84 -10.09 22.31
CA ALA A 107 -5.71 -10.36 23.72
C ALA A 107 -4.56 -9.51 24.26
N ASP A 108 -4.88 -8.28 24.68
CA ASP A 108 -4.57 -7.75 26.02
C ASP A 108 -5.02 -6.28 26.10
N ALA A 109 -6.28 -6.06 26.47
CA ALA A 109 -6.77 -4.78 26.93
C ALA A 109 -7.89 -5.02 27.95
N ALA A 110 -7.50 -5.28 29.18
CA ALA A 110 -8.39 -5.17 30.33
C ALA A 110 -7.59 -4.82 31.59
N HIS A 111 -7.31 -3.52 31.80
CA HIS A 111 -7.40 -2.93 33.13
C HIS A 111 -7.59 -1.41 33.06
N GLU A 112 -8.83 -0.99 33.27
CA GLU A 112 -9.25 0.39 33.55
C GLU A 112 -8.86 0.78 35.00
N GLY A 113 -8.65 2.07 35.27
CA GLY A 113 -8.60 2.57 36.65
C GLY A 113 -8.00 3.95 36.86
N GLU A 114 -8.82 4.98 36.71
CA GLU A 114 -8.70 6.37 37.18
C GLU A 114 -7.75 6.67 38.35
N ALA A 115 -7.02 7.79 38.26
CA ALA A 115 -6.79 8.68 39.40
C ALA A 115 -6.47 10.12 38.95
N HIS A 116 -7.50 10.98 38.91
CA HIS A 116 -7.35 12.42 39.08
C HIS A 116 -7.08 12.71 40.57
N GLY A 117 -6.09 13.55 40.87
CA GLY A 117 -5.78 13.96 42.24
C GLY A 117 -5.14 15.34 42.29
N ASP A 118 -5.99 16.36 42.51
CA ASP A 118 -5.62 17.67 43.04
C ASP A 118 -4.97 17.54 44.42
N ALA A 119 -3.90 18.30 44.68
CA ALA A 119 -3.42 18.57 46.03
C ALA A 119 -2.98 20.03 46.14
N HIS A 120 -3.46 20.63 47.23
CA HIS A 120 -3.26 21.98 47.76
C HIS A 120 -1.80 22.43 47.90
#